data_AF-A0A3C0MX68-F1
#
_entry.id   AF-A0A3C0MX68-F1
#
_cell.length_a   1.000
_cell.length_b   1.000
_cell.length_c   1.000
_cell.angle_alpha   90.00
_cell.angle_beta   90.00
_cell.angle_gamma   90.00
#
_symmetry.space_group_name_H-M   'P 1'
#
loop_
_entity.id
_entity.type
_entity.pdbx_description
1 polymer ?
#
loop_
_entity_poly.entity_id
_entity_poly.type
_entity_poly.pdbx_seq_one_letter_code
_entity_poly.pdbx_strand_id
1 'polypeptide(L)' 'MNSGPAHYSYYCSAPWHQLNILPNGDLYTCQDIILGNIKKNLLERIWNGSKARKLRMFVSRRLFPACKGCFYRYTDRAE' A
#
# COMPACT_ATOMS: atom_id res chain seq x y z
N MET A 1 -27.40 25.35 -9.22
CA MET A 1 -27.71 24.15 -8.42
C MET A 1 -27.62 22.95 -9.34
N ASN A 2 -26.56 22.14 -9.19
CA ASN A 2 -26.44 20.78 -9.71
C ASN A 2 -25.44 20.07 -8.81
N SER A 3 -25.95 19.58 -7.69
CA SER A 3 -25.23 18.83 -6.67
C SER A 3 -25.09 17.37 -7.15
N GLY A 4 -24.06 17.09 -7.95
CA GLY A 4 -23.66 15.71 -8.25
C GLY A 4 -23.11 15.01 -6.99
N PRO A 5 -23.28 13.68 -6.83
CA PRO A 5 -22.91 12.99 -5.60
C PRO A 5 -21.38 13.00 -5.42
N ALA A 6 -20.96 13.14 -4.17
CA ALA A 6 -19.60 13.37 -3.70
C ALA A 6 -18.49 12.64 -4.51
N HIS A 7 -17.47 13.40 -4.92
CA HIS A 7 -16.23 12.90 -5.49
C HIS A 7 -15.63 11.79 -4.62
N TYR A 8 -15.82 10.52 -4.97
CA TYR A 8 -15.20 9.38 -4.27
C TYR A 8 -13.67 9.44 -4.43
N SER A 9 -12.97 9.89 -3.39
CA SER A 9 -11.51 9.82 -3.29
C SER A 9 -11.09 8.39 -2.91
N TYR A 10 -10.66 7.59 -3.90
CA TYR A 10 -10.20 6.23 -3.65
C TYR A 10 -8.83 6.23 -2.98
N TYR A 11 -8.64 5.43 -1.94
CA TYR A 11 -7.36 5.33 -1.27
C TYR A 11 -7.07 3.91 -0.77
N CYS A 12 -5.81 3.70 -0.36
CA CYS A 12 -5.35 2.46 0.23
C CYS A 12 -4.43 2.77 1.42
N SER A 13 -4.72 2.18 2.58
CA SER A 13 -3.93 2.32 3.80
C SER A 13 -3.06 1.08 4.10
N ALA A 14 -3.14 0.02 3.27
CA ALA A 14 -2.41 -1.23 3.48
C ALA A 14 -0.88 -1.05 3.63
N PRO A 15 -0.20 -0.20 2.82
CA PRO A 15 1.25 0.04 2.96
C PRO A 15 1.71 0.62 4.32
N TRP A 16 0.78 0.99 5.21
CA TRP A 16 1.06 1.46 6.57
C TRP A 16 0.66 0.46 7.66
N HIS A 17 -0.30 -0.43 7.40
CA HIS A 17 -0.90 -1.29 8.43
C HIS A 17 -0.77 -2.79 8.17
N GLN A 18 -0.42 -3.18 6.93
CA GLN A 18 -0.31 -4.58 6.54
C GLN A 18 1.11 -4.91 6.12
N LEU A 19 1.60 -6.03 6.62
CA LEU A 19 2.89 -6.59 6.28
C LEU A 19 2.74 -8.11 6.23
N ASN A 20 3.21 -8.72 5.15
CA ASN A 20 3.22 -10.16 4.96
C ASN A 20 4.67 -10.63 4.80
N ILE A 21 4.96 -11.81 5.34
CA ILE A 21 6.27 -12.47 5.24
C ILE A 21 6.05 -13.84 4.60
N LEU A 22 6.73 -14.09 3.49
CA LEU A 22 6.71 -15.38 2.81
C LEU A 22 7.67 -16.38 3.49
N PRO A 23 7.50 -17.70 3.33
CA PRO A 23 8.38 -18.71 3.94
C PRO A 23 9.86 -18.57 3.55
N ASN A 24 10.15 -18.04 2.36
CA ASN A 24 11.52 -17.74 1.92
C ASN A 24 12.15 -16.54 2.65
N GLY A 25 11.37 -15.80 3.45
CA GLY A 25 11.77 -14.62 4.20
C GLY A 25 11.47 -13.30 3.50
N ASP A 26 10.88 -13.32 2.31
CA ASP A 26 10.53 -12.10 1.60
C ASP A 26 9.38 -11.36 2.27
N LEU A 27 9.52 -10.05 2.35
CA LEU A 27 8.57 -9.15 2.97
C LEU A 27 7.86 -8.34 1.89
N TYR A 28 6.54 -8.32 1.94
CA TYR A 28 5.71 -7.53 1.03
C TYR A 28 4.48 -6.94 1.74
N THR A 29 3.89 -5.91 1.14
CA THR A 29 2.64 -5.28 1.63
C THR A 29 1.58 -5.23 0.54
N CYS A 30 1.98 -4.94 -0.70
CA CYS A 30 1.15 -5.11 -1.88
C CYS A 30 1.60 -6.36 -2.64
N GLN A 31 0.65 -7.03 -3.28
CA GLN A 31 0.94 -8.20 -4.11
C GLN A 31 2.01 -7.86 -5.16
N ASP A 32 2.95 -8.78 -5.36
CA ASP A 32 4.08 -8.67 -6.30
C ASP A 32 5.11 -7.56 -6.01
N ILE A 33 5.03 -6.87 -4.86
CA ILE A 33 6.01 -5.85 -4.46
C ILE A 33 6.82 -6.31 -3.26
N ILE A 34 7.98 -6.91 -3.53
CA ILE A 34 8.94 -7.31 -2.48
C ILE A 34 9.73 -6.09 -1.97
N LEU A 35 9.54 -5.79 -0.68
CA LEU A 35 10.20 -4.67 0.01
C LEU A 35 11.60 -5.05 0.50
N GLY A 36 11.84 -6.33 0.81
CA GLY A 36 13.12 -6.84 1.27
C GLY A 36 12.99 -8.28 1.76
N ASN A 37 14.03 -8.80 2.42
CA ASN A 37 14.02 -10.14 2.99
C ASN A 37 14.53 -10.10 4.44
N ILE A 38 13.74 -10.63 5.37
CA ILE A 38 14.01 -10.59 6.82
C ILE A 38 15.23 -11.42 7.23
N LYS A 39 15.66 -12.38 6.41
CA LYS A 39 16.88 -13.18 6.65
C LYS A 39 18.15 -12.37 6.33
N LYS A 40 18.02 -11.23 5.64
CA LYS A 40 19.15 -10.40 5.19
C LYS A 40 19.22 -9.05 5.90
N ASN A 41 18.11 -8.55 6.45
CA ASN A 41 18.06 -7.23 7.07
C ASN A 41 16.96 -7.18 8.14
N LEU A 42 17.11 -6.25 9.09
CA LEU A 42 16.11 -6.04 10.14
C LEU A 42 14.78 -5.59 9.53
N LEU A 43 13.69 -6.10 10.08
CA LEU A 43 12.32 -5.76 9.68
C LEU A 43 12.11 -4.24 9.58
N GLU A 44 12.51 -3.52 10.63
CA GLU A 44 12.39 -2.06 10.72
C GLU A 44 13.16 -1.35 9.59
N ARG A 45 14.36 -1.83 9.26
CA ARG A 45 15.19 -1.25 8.18
C ARG A 45 14.53 -1.48 6.81
N ILE A 46 13.91 -2.64 6.60
CA ILE A 46 13.15 -2.92 5.37
C ILE A 46 11.91 -2.04 5.30
N TRP A 47 11.13 -2.00 6.39
CA TRP A 47 9.87 -1.28 6.48
C TRP A 47 10.04 0.23 6.36
N ASN A 48 11.11 0.78 6.90
CA ASN A 48 11.47 2.19 6.78
C ASN A 48 12.41 2.47 5.60
N GLY A 49 12.73 1.46 4.79
CA GLY A 49 13.63 1.56 3.65
C GLY A 49 13.04 2.32 2.47
N SER A 50 13.90 2.60 1.49
CA SER A 50 13.55 3.38 0.31
C SER A 50 12.43 2.75 -0.53
N LYS A 51 12.39 1.43 -0.66
CA LYS A 51 11.32 0.71 -1.40
C LYS A 51 9.95 0.92 -0.76
N ALA A 52 9.84 0.70 0.56
CA ALA A 52 8.59 0.88 1.30
C ALA A 52 8.12 2.34 1.29
N ARG A 53 9.03 3.30 1.47
CA ARG A 53 8.71 4.74 1.37
C ARG A 53 8.24 5.14 -0.02
N LYS A 54 8.89 4.64 -1.09
CA LYS A 54 8.48 4.90 -2.48
C LYS A 54 7.08 4.36 -2.76
N LEU A 55 6.78 3.14 -2.27
CA LEU A 55 5.44 2.56 -2.38
C LEU A 55 4.39 3.41 -1.67
N ARG A 56 4.64 3.79 -0.40
CA ARG A 56 3.73 4.66 0.37
C ARG A 56 3.49 6.01 -0.32
N MET A 57 4.55 6.65 -0.79
CA MET A 57 4.47 7.93 -1.51
C MET A 57 3.70 7.81 -2.83
N PHE A 58 3.83 6.68 -3.54
CA PHE A 58 3.09 6.44 -4.76
C PHE A 58 1.60 6.26 -4.46
N VAL A 59 1.28 5.34 -3.55
CA VAL A 59 -0.10 4.97 -3.18
C VAL A 59 -0.86 6.12 -2.52
N SER A 60 -0.17 7.04 -1.83
CA SER A 60 -0.81 8.23 -1.27
C SER A 60 -1.27 9.23 -2.32
N ARG A 61 -0.71 9.20 -3.54
CA ARG A 61 -1.06 10.09 -4.65
C ARG A 61 -1.99 9.45 -5.65
N ARG A 62 -1.79 8.16 -5.93
CA ARG A 62 -2.57 7.40 -6.90
C ARG A 62 -2.50 5.90 -6.63
N LEU A 63 -3.59 5.21 -6.93
CA LEU A 63 -3.64 3.75 -6.88
C LEU A 63 -3.16 3.14 -8.21
N PHE A 64 -2.62 1.92 -8.14
CA PHE A 64 -2.31 1.14 -9.33
C PHE A 64 -3.60 0.64 -10.00
N PRO A 65 -3.60 0.37 -11.32
CA PRO A 65 -4.76 -0.27 -11.97
C PRO A 65 -5.21 -1.57 -11.29
N ALA A 66 -4.25 -2.37 -10.81
CA ALA A 66 -4.50 -3.61 -10.07
C ALA A 66 -5.26 -3.38 -8.75
N CYS A 67 -5.21 -2.19 -8.15
CA CYS A 67 -5.90 -1.90 -6.91
C CYS A 67 -7.43 -1.94 -7.05
N LYS A 68 -7.99 -1.86 -8.27
CA LYS A 68 -9.44 -1.86 -8.49
C LYS A 68 -10.13 -3.12 -7.93
N GLY A 69 -9.45 -4.27 -7.96
CA GLY A 69 -9.94 -5.53 -7.40
C GLY A 69 -9.38 -5.88 -6.02
N CYS A 70 -8.64 -4.97 -5.38
CA CYS A 70 -7.98 -5.24 -4.11
C CYS A 70 -8.91 -4.92 -2.92
N PHE A 71 -8.91 -5.79 -1.91
CA PHE A 71 -9.72 -5.65 -0.68
C PHE A 71 -9.36 -4.41 0.16
N TYR A 72 -8.18 -3.83 -0.03
CA TYR A 72 -7.73 -2.63 0.67
C TYR A 72 -8.00 -1.32 -0.08
N ARG A 73 -8.86 -1.36 -1.11
CA ARG A 73 -9.31 -0.18 -1.82
C ARG A 73 -10.54 0.40 -1.13
N TYR A 74 -10.35 1.53 -0.46
CA TYR A 74 -11.38 2.26 0.24
C TYR A 74 -11.94 3.40 -0.61
N THR A 75 -13.18 3.80 -0.33
CA THR A 75 -13.93 4.82 -1.08
C THR A 75 -14.45 5.94 -0.18
N ASP A 76 -14.47 5.71 1.14
CA ASP A 76 -15.10 6.50 2.19
C ASP A 76 -14.19 7.57 2.78
N ARG A 77 -13.21 8.09 2.02
CA ARG A 77 -12.38 9.20 2.51
C ARG A 77 -13.23 10.48 2.53
N ALA A 78 -13.98 10.67 3.60
CA ALA A 78 -14.59 11.94 3.94
C ALA A 78 -13.48 12.85 4.48
N GLU A 79 -13.26 13.98 3.79
CA GLU A 79 -12.49 15.11 4.31
C GLU A 79 -13.37 15.98 5.20
#